data_AF-A0A1V2PPF2-F1
#
_entry.id   AF-A0A1V2PPF2-F1
#
_cell.length_a   1.000
_cell.length_b   1.000
_cell.length_c   1.000
_cell.angle_alpha   90.00
_cell.angle_beta   90.00
_cell.angle_gamma   90.00
#
_symmetry.space_group_name_H-M   'P 1'
#
loop_
_entity.id
_entity.type
_entity.pdbx_description
1 polymer ?
#
loop_
_entity_poly.entity_id
_entity_poly.type
_entity_poly.pdbx_seq_one_letter_code
_entity_poly.pdbx_strand_id
1 'polypeptide(L)'
;MDTADHVAVCTPGMNSTVNGNLRDYVSDMDELRTSTTRELNKTGDGTVAAVAWLGYEPPNTSGEVLEAGSEKRARDGANRLAPFLNGIDAMREKDAHLTALGHSYGSLTTGLALQQKTGVDDAVVFGSPGIGTSDPGKIQVAGGHLYNLEADGDLVADLGDPLAHGADPSSLRIPQLSTHEAVTPDGRNLKASEGHSQYTWKDTTSQYNISVIVGGMNDRVIHAR
;
A
#
# COMPACT_ATOMS: atom_id res chain seq x y z
N MET A 1 3.73 16.95 -6.98
CA MET A 1 4.19 15.63 -7.43
C MET A 1 5.53 15.80 -8.12
N ASP A 2 5.60 16.58 -9.20
CA ASP A 2 6.72 16.77 -10.13
C ASP A 2 8.10 17.08 -9.53
N THR A 3 8.17 17.59 -8.29
CA THR A 3 9.42 17.95 -7.62
C THR A 3 9.66 17.19 -6.31
N ALA A 4 8.70 16.39 -5.85
CA ALA A 4 8.82 15.69 -4.57
C ALA A 4 9.87 14.58 -4.66
N ASP A 5 10.78 14.46 -3.69
CA ASP A 5 11.82 13.42 -3.67
C ASP A 5 11.22 12.02 -3.43
N HIS A 6 10.08 11.97 -2.76
CA HIS A 6 9.32 10.75 -2.45
C HIS A 6 7.87 10.89 -2.92
N VAL A 7 7.35 9.85 -3.58
CA VAL A 7 5.96 9.82 -4.06
C VAL A 7 5.29 8.52 -3.63
N ALA A 8 4.18 8.62 -2.90
CA ALA A 8 3.31 7.50 -2.59
C ALA A 8 2.06 7.51 -3.47
N VAL A 9 1.70 6.35 -4.02
CA VAL A 9 0.45 6.15 -4.77
C VAL A 9 -0.38 5.06 -4.09
N CYS A 10 -1.51 5.45 -3.50
CA CYS A 10 -2.43 4.54 -2.81
C CYS A 10 -3.59 4.12 -3.69
N THR A 11 -3.67 2.82 -3.96
CA THR A 11 -4.79 2.16 -4.62
C THR A 11 -5.78 1.68 -3.56
N PRO A 12 -7.00 2.24 -3.52
CA PRO A 12 -8.01 1.90 -2.52
C PRO A 12 -8.73 0.58 -2.85
N GLY A 13 -9.39 0.01 -1.85
CA GLY A 13 -10.11 -1.26 -1.93
C GLY A 13 -11.55 -1.21 -2.46
N MET A 14 -12.30 -2.27 -2.17
CA MET A 14 -13.72 -2.41 -2.52
C MET A 14 -14.58 -1.25 -1.99
N ASN A 15 -15.72 -1.02 -2.63
CA ASN A 15 -16.65 0.09 -2.34
C ASN A 15 -16.06 1.50 -2.47
N SER A 16 -14.82 1.65 -2.96
CA SER A 16 -14.25 2.96 -3.16
C SER A 16 -14.86 3.70 -4.33
N THR A 17 -15.52 4.81 -4.01
CA THR A 17 -16.20 5.66 -4.99
C THR A 17 -15.87 7.11 -4.69
N VAL A 18 -15.89 7.95 -5.74
CA VAL A 18 -15.64 9.39 -5.63
C VAL A 18 -16.59 10.07 -4.62
N ASN A 19 -17.85 9.59 -4.55
CA ASN A 19 -18.87 10.12 -3.63
C ASN A 19 -18.99 9.33 -2.31
N GLY A 20 -18.17 8.31 -2.11
CA GLY A 20 -18.13 7.48 -0.90
C GLY A 20 -16.89 7.78 -0.06
N ASN A 21 -16.02 6.79 0.10
CA ASN A 21 -14.86 6.84 1.00
C ASN A 21 -13.58 7.44 0.36
N LEU A 22 -13.62 7.93 -0.89
CA LEU A 22 -12.41 8.54 -1.49
C LEU A 22 -11.90 9.73 -0.68
N ARG A 23 -12.80 10.48 -0.03
CA ARG A 23 -12.43 11.56 0.88
C ARG A 23 -11.61 11.06 2.07
N ASP A 24 -11.92 9.88 2.58
CA ASP A 24 -11.20 9.27 3.69
C ASP A 24 -9.79 8.88 3.23
N TYR A 25 -9.65 8.24 2.05
CA TYR A 25 -8.33 7.96 1.47
C TYR A 25 -7.50 9.23 1.22
N VAL A 26 -8.12 10.32 0.78
CA VAL A 26 -7.41 11.60 0.61
C VAL A 26 -6.92 12.13 1.96
N SER A 27 -7.76 12.06 3.01
CA SER A 27 -7.38 12.46 4.36
C SER A 27 -6.25 11.57 4.90
N ASP A 28 -6.32 10.26 4.68
CA ASP A 28 -5.29 9.30 5.08
C ASP A 28 -3.96 9.58 4.38
N MET A 29 -4.00 9.92 3.09
CA MET A 29 -2.79 10.28 2.33
C MET A 29 -2.19 11.61 2.79
N ASP A 30 -3.00 12.58 3.23
CA ASP A 30 -2.48 13.82 3.80
C ASP A 30 -1.84 13.61 5.19
N GLU A 31 -2.44 12.78 6.05
CA GLU A 31 -1.82 12.42 7.32
C GLU A 31 -0.57 11.56 7.10
N LEU A 32 -0.58 10.63 6.14
CA LEU A 32 0.61 9.84 5.77
C LEU A 32 1.74 10.74 5.27
N ARG A 33 1.43 11.71 4.40
CA ARG A 33 2.38 12.73 3.94
C ARG A 33 2.96 13.52 5.12
N THR A 34 2.11 13.92 6.06
CA THR A 34 2.53 14.66 7.27
C THR A 34 3.43 13.81 8.17
N SER A 35 3.08 12.55 8.39
CA SER A 35 3.86 11.57 9.16
C SER A 35 5.22 11.32 8.50
N THR A 36 5.24 11.07 7.19
CA THR A 36 6.48 10.88 6.42
C THR A 36 7.38 12.10 6.48
N THR A 37 6.83 13.31 6.30
CA THR A 37 7.59 14.56 6.45
C THR A 37 8.20 14.68 7.85
N ARG A 38 7.46 14.29 8.89
CA ARG A 38 7.97 14.29 10.27
C ARG A 38 9.12 13.32 10.46
N GLU A 39 9.07 12.14 9.85
CA GLU A 39 10.16 11.17 9.95
C GLU A 39 11.39 11.57 9.13
N LEU A 40 11.19 12.12 7.92
CA LEU A 40 12.26 12.66 7.08
C LEU A 40 13.05 13.73 7.84
N ASN A 41 12.38 14.73 8.42
CA ASN A 41 13.01 15.81 9.19
C ASN A 41 13.94 15.35 10.33
N LYS A 42 13.91 14.07 10.73
CA LYS A 42 14.81 13.49 11.74
C LYS A 42 16.09 12.88 11.15
N THR A 43 16.06 12.46 9.89
CA THR A 43 17.15 11.70 9.23
C THR A 43 17.78 12.45 8.05
N GLY A 44 17.11 13.49 7.51
CA GLY A 44 17.60 14.33 6.43
C GLY A 44 16.49 15.22 5.84
N ASP A 45 16.84 16.14 4.94
CA ASP A 45 15.82 16.91 4.21
C ASP A 45 15.31 16.10 3.01
N GLY A 46 14.00 16.12 2.78
CA GLY A 46 13.34 15.47 1.64
C GLY A 46 11.87 15.85 1.57
N THR A 47 11.32 15.90 0.37
CA THR A 47 9.93 16.32 0.14
C THR A 47 9.07 15.13 -0.27
N VAL A 48 7.85 15.06 0.25
CA VAL A 48 6.91 13.96 -0.02
C VAL A 48 5.61 14.47 -0.64
N ALA A 49 5.14 13.72 -1.64
CA ALA A 49 3.79 13.80 -2.19
C ALA A 49 3.08 12.46 -2.01
N ALA A 50 1.78 12.50 -1.71
CA ALA A 50 0.95 11.30 -1.61
C ALA A 50 -0.29 11.46 -2.50
N VAL A 51 -0.68 10.39 -3.17
CA VAL A 51 -1.77 10.35 -4.14
C VAL A 51 -2.74 9.25 -3.76
N ALA A 52 -4.02 9.58 -3.55
CA ALA A 52 -5.09 8.60 -3.56
C ALA A 52 -5.54 8.39 -5.02
N TRP A 53 -5.30 7.21 -5.57
CA TRP A 53 -5.57 6.90 -6.98
C TRP A 53 -6.82 6.03 -7.13
N LEU A 54 -7.90 6.60 -7.68
CA LEU A 54 -9.12 5.86 -8.04
C LEU A 54 -9.33 5.90 -9.56
N GLY A 55 -8.47 5.18 -10.29
CA GLY A 55 -8.55 5.07 -11.76
C GLY A 55 -9.29 3.83 -12.28
N TYR A 56 -9.90 3.06 -11.39
CA TYR A 56 -10.63 1.82 -11.69
C TYR A 56 -12.00 1.78 -11.01
N GLU A 57 -12.82 0.82 -11.41
CA GLU A 57 -14.13 0.55 -10.81
C GLU A 57 -14.01 -0.63 -9.83
N PRO A 58 -13.82 -0.39 -8.52
CA PRO A 58 -13.80 -1.46 -7.53
C PRO A 58 -15.16 -2.16 -7.41
N PRO A 59 -15.19 -3.44 -6.98
CA PRO A 59 -16.44 -4.16 -6.74
C PRO A 59 -17.29 -3.45 -5.67
N ASN A 60 -18.63 -3.53 -5.80
CA ASN A 60 -19.57 -3.07 -4.77
C ASN A 60 -20.16 -4.25 -3.98
N THR A 61 -20.32 -4.08 -2.66
CA THR A 61 -20.85 -5.14 -1.77
C THR A 61 -22.37 -5.28 -1.82
N SER A 62 -23.09 -4.36 -2.46
CA SER A 62 -24.56 -4.31 -2.47
C SER A 62 -25.21 -5.23 -3.52
N GLY A 63 -24.45 -5.77 -4.48
CA GLY A 63 -24.99 -6.67 -5.50
C GLY A 63 -24.04 -7.75 -6.02
N GLU A 64 -22.75 -7.71 -5.66
CA GLU A 64 -21.73 -8.46 -6.40
C GLU A 64 -20.71 -9.18 -5.49
N VAL A 65 -21.17 -9.96 -4.51
CA VAL A 65 -20.29 -10.86 -3.72
C VAL A 65 -19.50 -11.80 -4.65
N LEU A 66 -20.04 -12.12 -5.83
CA LEU A 66 -19.38 -12.90 -6.88
C LEU A 66 -18.30 -12.10 -7.65
N GLU A 67 -18.47 -10.79 -7.85
CA GLU A 67 -17.45 -9.92 -8.51
C GLU A 67 -16.38 -9.42 -7.53
N ALA A 68 -16.70 -9.36 -6.23
CA ALA A 68 -15.71 -9.16 -5.17
C ALA A 68 -14.64 -10.27 -5.16
N GLY A 69 -14.99 -11.46 -5.64
CA GLY A 69 -14.06 -12.56 -5.93
C GLY A 69 -13.57 -12.66 -7.37
N SER A 70 -13.94 -11.70 -8.23
CA SER A 70 -13.52 -11.69 -9.64
C SER A 70 -12.27 -10.85 -9.78
N GLU A 71 -11.20 -11.46 -10.30
CA GLU A 71 -9.94 -10.79 -10.61
C GLU A 71 -10.08 -9.77 -11.75
N LYS A 72 -11.18 -9.78 -12.51
CA LYS A 72 -11.35 -8.98 -13.73
C LYS A 72 -11.22 -7.48 -13.44
N ARG A 73 -11.89 -6.97 -12.41
CA ARG A 73 -11.85 -5.53 -12.06
C ARG A 73 -10.45 -5.12 -11.62
N ALA A 74 -9.77 -5.95 -10.84
CA ALA A 74 -8.38 -5.72 -10.45
C ALA A 74 -7.43 -5.75 -11.65
N ARG A 75 -7.59 -6.69 -12.60
CA ARG A 75 -6.79 -6.73 -13.85
C ARG A 75 -7.01 -5.49 -14.71
N ASP A 76 -8.27 -5.06 -14.87
CA ASP A 76 -8.61 -3.84 -15.61
C ASP A 76 -8.00 -2.60 -14.92
N GLY A 77 -8.05 -2.55 -13.59
CA GLY A 77 -7.39 -1.51 -12.79
C GLY A 77 -5.87 -1.52 -12.91
N ALA A 78 -5.25 -2.70 -12.88
CA ALA A 78 -3.82 -2.89 -13.00
C ALA A 78 -3.27 -2.36 -14.34
N ASN A 79 -3.99 -2.64 -15.43
CA ASN A 79 -3.65 -2.14 -16.78
C ASN A 79 -3.77 -0.62 -16.91
N ARG A 80 -4.39 0.07 -15.96
CA ARG A 80 -4.44 1.54 -15.87
C ARG A 80 -3.43 2.10 -14.86
N LEU A 81 -3.22 1.37 -13.76
CA LEU A 81 -2.29 1.75 -12.70
C LEU A 81 -0.83 1.70 -13.18
N ALA A 82 -0.41 0.64 -13.87
CA ALA A 82 0.97 0.52 -14.33
C ALA A 82 1.40 1.67 -15.27
N PRO A 83 0.61 2.08 -16.30
CA PRO A 83 0.91 3.27 -17.08
C PRO A 83 0.89 4.57 -16.27
N PHE A 84 0.01 4.69 -15.26
CA PHE A 84 -0.03 5.86 -14.38
C PHE A 84 1.27 5.98 -13.57
N LEU A 85 1.73 4.90 -12.95
CA LEU A 85 2.99 4.84 -12.21
C LEU A 85 4.19 5.19 -13.11
N ASN A 86 4.24 4.61 -14.31
CA ASN A 86 5.26 4.95 -15.32
C ASN A 86 5.20 6.43 -15.75
N GLY A 87 4.00 7.02 -15.80
CA GLY A 87 3.83 8.44 -16.09
C GLY A 87 4.42 9.35 -15.02
N ILE A 88 4.30 8.97 -13.74
CA ILE A 88 4.93 9.72 -12.63
C ILE A 88 6.44 9.73 -12.78
N ASP A 89 7.04 8.58 -13.09
CA ASP A 89 8.49 8.45 -13.29
C ASP A 89 8.97 9.22 -14.54
N ALA A 90 8.32 9.00 -15.68
CA ALA A 90 8.72 9.58 -16.97
C ALA A 90 8.59 11.12 -17.07
N MET A 91 7.77 11.75 -16.23
CA MET A 91 7.56 13.20 -16.26
C MET A 91 8.64 14.00 -15.52
N ARG A 92 9.64 13.34 -14.94
CA ARG A 92 10.57 13.97 -14.00
C ARG A 92 11.98 14.06 -14.54
N GLU A 93 12.65 15.16 -14.21
CA GLU A 93 14.08 15.33 -14.48
C GLU A 93 14.97 14.52 -13.53
N LYS A 94 14.46 14.26 -12.31
CA LYS A 94 15.11 13.43 -11.29
C LYS A 94 14.19 12.31 -10.88
N ASP A 95 14.74 11.11 -10.89
CA ASP A 95 14.12 9.91 -10.34
C ASP A 95 13.73 10.16 -8.88
N ALA A 96 12.51 9.80 -8.53
CA ALA A 96 11.97 9.95 -7.19
C ALA A 96 11.68 8.58 -6.62
N HIS A 97 11.85 8.45 -5.30
CA HIS A 97 11.49 7.24 -4.62
C HIS A 97 9.98 7.00 -4.74
N LEU A 98 9.57 6.03 -5.57
CA LEU A 98 8.17 5.76 -5.88
C LEU A 98 7.69 4.55 -5.10
N THR A 99 6.71 4.78 -4.22
CA THR A 99 6.11 3.72 -3.39
C THR A 99 4.66 3.46 -3.83
N ALA A 100 4.35 2.21 -4.17
CA ALA A 100 3.00 1.76 -4.44
C ALA A 100 2.34 1.20 -3.17
N LEU A 101 1.19 1.75 -2.79
CA LEU A 101 0.42 1.34 -1.61
C LEU A 101 -0.87 0.67 -2.06
N GLY A 102 -1.12 -0.56 -1.63
CA GLY A 102 -2.34 -1.31 -1.90
C GLY A 102 -3.10 -1.60 -0.62
N HIS A 103 -4.37 -1.18 -0.55
CA HIS A 103 -5.24 -1.53 0.57
C HIS A 103 -6.34 -2.48 0.13
N SER A 104 -6.55 -3.58 0.86
CA SER A 104 -7.67 -4.49 0.60
C SER A 104 -7.66 -4.98 -0.85
N TYR A 105 -8.78 -4.91 -1.59
CA TYR A 105 -8.83 -5.23 -3.02
C TYR A 105 -7.85 -4.41 -3.90
N GLY A 106 -7.44 -3.23 -3.41
CA GLY A 106 -6.40 -2.43 -4.03
C GLY A 106 -5.04 -3.12 -4.02
N SER A 107 -4.76 -4.00 -3.06
CA SER A 107 -3.55 -4.83 -3.02
C SER A 107 -3.46 -5.81 -4.18
N LEU A 108 -4.59 -6.42 -4.56
CA LEU A 108 -4.67 -7.28 -5.75
C LEU A 108 -4.41 -6.47 -7.02
N THR A 109 -5.03 -5.30 -7.13
CA THR A 109 -4.85 -4.38 -8.27
C THR A 109 -3.40 -3.91 -8.37
N THR A 110 -2.79 -3.51 -7.25
CA THR A 110 -1.39 -3.09 -7.16
C THR A 110 -0.45 -4.25 -7.51
N GLY A 111 -0.65 -5.43 -6.93
CA GLY A 111 0.16 -6.62 -7.22
C GLY A 111 0.13 -7.00 -8.70
N LEU A 112 -1.05 -6.98 -9.34
CA LEU A 112 -1.18 -7.22 -10.77
C LEU A 112 -0.52 -6.14 -11.63
N ALA A 113 -0.55 -4.87 -11.21
CA ALA A 113 0.12 -3.78 -11.92
C ALA A 113 1.63 -3.95 -11.88
N LEU A 114 2.17 -4.33 -10.72
CA LEU A 114 3.60 -4.52 -10.50
C LEU A 114 4.15 -5.81 -11.14
N GLN A 115 3.31 -6.70 -11.67
CA GLN A 115 3.78 -7.78 -12.55
C GLN A 115 4.20 -7.26 -13.94
N GLN A 116 3.83 -6.02 -14.26
CA GLN A 116 4.28 -5.29 -15.43
C GLN A 116 5.50 -4.44 -15.07
N LYS A 117 6.23 -3.96 -16.08
CA LYS A 117 7.35 -3.04 -15.81
C LYS A 117 6.81 -1.69 -15.33
N THR A 118 7.17 -1.35 -14.10
CA THR A 118 6.91 -0.06 -13.46
C THR A 118 8.22 0.58 -12.98
N GLY A 119 8.22 1.89 -12.72
CA GLY A 119 9.32 2.58 -12.02
C GLY A 119 9.15 2.60 -10.49
N VAL A 120 8.50 1.59 -9.90
CA VAL A 120 8.23 1.53 -8.45
C VAL A 120 9.41 0.91 -7.73
N ASP A 121 9.88 1.57 -6.67
CA ASP A 121 10.98 1.11 -5.83
C ASP A 121 10.49 0.18 -4.71
N ASP A 122 9.44 0.62 -4.01
CA ASP A 122 8.85 -0.06 -2.86
C ASP A 122 7.35 -0.30 -3.05
N ALA A 123 6.86 -1.42 -2.54
CA ALA A 123 5.45 -1.74 -2.52
C ALA A 123 5.01 -2.16 -1.12
N VAL A 124 3.91 -1.60 -0.64
CA VAL A 124 3.31 -1.98 0.64
C VAL A 124 1.87 -2.39 0.39
N VAL A 125 1.53 -3.63 0.77
CA VAL A 125 0.16 -4.13 0.77
C VAL A 125 -0.32 -4.30 2.20
N PHE A 126 -1.56 -3.92 2.47
CA PHE A 126 -2.12 -3.99 3.81
C PHE A 126 -3.60 -4.35 3.80
N GLY A 127 -4.02 -5.14 4.80
CA GLY A 127 -5.34 -5.78 4.83
C GLY A 127 -5.62 -6.58 3.55
N SER A 128 -4.59 -7.21 3.01
CA SER A 128 -4.60 -7.71 1.63
C SER A 128 -5.20 -9.12 1.54
N PRO A 129 -6.21 -9.35 0.69
CA PRO A 129 -6.65 -10.72 0.38
C PRO A 129 -5.73 -11.41 -0.64
N GLY A 130 -4.72 -10.73 -1.19
CA GLY A 130 -3.86 -11.29 -2.23
C GLY A 130 -3.25 -10.22 -3.14
N ILE A 131 -2.23 -10.64 -3.89
CA ILE A 131 -1.47 -9.78 -4.84
C ILE A 131 -1.47 -10.31 -6.29
N GLY A 132 -2.34 -11.27 -6.60
CA GLY A 132 -2.50 -11.83 -7.95
C GLY A 132 -1.41 -12.82 -8.36
N THR A 133 -0.59 -13.28 -7.41
CA THR A 133 0.44 -14.31 -7.60
C THR A 133 0.78 -14.97 -6.26
N SER A 134 1.29 -16.20 -6.30
CA SER A 134 1.93 -16.88 -5.16
C SER A 134 3.46 -16.81 -5.19
N ASP A 135 4.03 -16.20 -6.24
CA ASP A 135 5.46 -16.00 -6.43
C ASP A 135 5.78 -14.51 -6.34
N PRO A 136 6.36 -14.04 -5.22
CA PRO A 136 6.79 -12.65 -5.05
C PRO A 136 7.79 -12.19 -6.12
N GLY A 137 8.56 -13.11 -6.71
CA GLY A 137 9.53 -12.79 -7.77
C GLY A 137 8.89 -12.31 -9.07
N LYS A 138 7.57 -12.42 -9.22
CA LYS A 138 6.83 -11.82 -10.34
C LYS A 138 6.51 -10.34 -10.13
N ILE A 139 6.58 -9.84 -8.90
CA ILE A 139 6.40 -8.42 -8.58
C ILE A 139 7.72 -7.70 -8.90
N GLN A 140 7.69 -6.77 -9.85
CA GLN A 140 8.84 -6.07 -10.41
C GLN A 140 9.31 -4.91 -9.51
N VAL A 141 9.59 -5.22 -8.25
CA VAL A 141 10.29 -4.34 -7.29
C VAL A 141 11.59 -5.01 -6.86
N ALA A 142 12.50 -4.26 -6.24
CA ALA A 142 13.74 -4.85 -5.73
C ALA A 142 13.48 -5.96 -4.69
N GLY A 143 14.37 -6.95 -4.62
CA GLY A 143 14.21 -8.06 -3.67
C GLY A 143 14.20 -7.57 -2.22
N GLY A 144 13.12 -7.85 -1.48
CA GLY A 144 12.94 -7.35 -0.11
C GLY A 144 12.20 -6.01 -0.02
N HIS A 145 11.68 -5.49 -1.14
CA HIS A 145 10.97 -4.21 -1.21
C HIS A 145 9.45 -4.35 -1.45
N LEU A 146 8.91 -5.54 -1.18
CA LEU A 146 7.47 -5.79 -1.13
C LEU A 146 7.11 -6.14 0.32
N TYR A 147 6.34 -5.29 0.99
CA TYR A 147 6.02 -5.41 2.40
C TYR A 147 4.55 -5.72 2.60
N ASN A 148 4.25 -6.52 3.62
CA ASN A 148 2.88 -6.79 4.06
C ASN A 148 2.65 -6.29 5.48
N LEU A 149 1.45 -5.72 5.71
CA LEU A 149 0.92 -5.40 7.03
C LEU A 149 -0.45 -6.06 7.19
N GLU A 150 -0.62 -6.80 8.27
CA GLU A 150 -1.88 -7.45 8.62
C GLU A 150 -2.19 -7.17 10.08
N ALA A 151 -3.36 -6.58 10.32
CA ALA A 151 -3.84 -6.19 11.64
C ALA A 151 -4.64 -7.34 12.25
N ASP A 152 -4.50 -7.52 13.56
CA ASP A 152 -5.33 -8.48 14.30
C ASP A 152 -6.82 -8.19 14.05
N GLY A 153 -7.59 -9.24 13.79
CA GLY A 153 -9.03 -9.15 13.53
C GLY A 153 -9.42 -8.65 12.13
N ASP A 154 -8.47 -8.56 11.19
CA ASP A 154 -8.77 -8.30 9.78
C ASP A 154 -9.20 -9.56 9.02
N LEU A 155 -10.50 -9.86 9.11
CA LEU A 155 -11.10 -11.01 8.43
C LEU A 155 -11.00 -10.99 6.90
N VAL A 156 -10.63 -9.87 6.26
CA VAL A 156 -10.51 -9.79 4.80
C VAL A 156 -9.16 -10.30 4.31
N ALA A 157 -8.10 -10.11 5.10
CA ALA A 157 -6.79 -10.71 4.80
C ALA A 157 -6.90 -12.24 4.73
N ASP A 158 -7.70 -12.83 5.61
CA ASP A 158 -7.97 -14.27 5.68
C ASP A 158 -8.78 -14.85 4.49
N LEU A 159 -9.38 -14.02 3.63
CA LEU A 159 -10.28 -14.46 2.54
C LEU A 159 -9.56 -14.82 1.22
N GLY A 160 -8.24 -14.86 1.18
CA GLY A 160 -7.47 -14.96 -0.07
C GLY A 160 -7.63 -16.26 -0.87
N ASP A 161 -7.80 -17.40 -0.20
CA ASP A 161 -7.71 -18.73 -0.84
C ASP A 161 -8.93 -19.11 -1.72
N PRO A 162 -10.20 -18.81 -1.36
CA PRO A 162 -11.36 -19.24 -2.16
C PRO A 162 -11.61 -18.41 -3.44
N LEU A 163 -10.98 -17.25 -3.60
CA LEU A 163 -11.41 -16.21 -4.58
C LEU A 163 -10.41 -15.95 -5.72
N ALA A 164 -9.42 -16.83 -5.93
CA ALA A 164 -8.43 -16.69 -7.02
C ALA A 164 -7.62 -15.37 -7.01
N HIS A 165 -7.46 -14.74 -5.84
CA HIS A 165 -6.70 -13.49 -5.66
C HIS A 165 -5.17 -13.70 -5.54
N GLY A 166 -4.70 -14.94 -5.72
CA GLY A 166 -3.32 -15.34 -5.43
C GLY A 166 -3.18 -15.85 -3.99
N ALA A 167 -1.94 -15.96 -3.51
CA ALA A 167 -1.70 -16.33 -2.12
C ALA A 167 -1.93 -15.12 -1.20
N ASP A 168 -2.42 -15.40 0.00
CA ASP A 168 -2.40 -14.45 1.11
C ASP A 168 -0.94 -13.97 1.34
N PRO A 169 -0.67 -12.65 1.31
CA PRO A 169 0.68 -12.13 1.54
C PRO A 169 1.30 -12.51 2.87
N SER A 170 0.52 -12.86 3.89
CA SER A 170 1.00 -13.38 5.18
C SER A 170 1.76 -14.72 5.01
N SER A 171 1.37 -15.52 4.02
CA SER A 171 1.97 -16.82 3.69
C SER A 171 3.19 -16.71 2.76
N LEU A 172 3.42 -15.52 2.19
CA LEU A 172 4.52 -15.28 1.26
C LEU A 172 5.82 -14.98 1.99
N ARG A 173 6.95 -15.39 1.39
CA ARG A 173 8.29 -15.06 1.88
C ARG A 173 8.69 -13.63 1.51
N ILE A 174 7.97 -12.66 2.08
CA ILE A 174 8.20 -11.23 1.97
C ILE A 174 8.30 -10.60 3.37
N PRO A 175 8.94 -9.44 3.54
CA PRO A 175 8.95 -8.71 4.81
C PRO A 175 7.54 -8.48 5.40
N GLN A 176 7.29 -9.06 6.56
CA GLN A 176 6.10 -8.83 7.37
C GLN A 176 6.40 -7.73 8.38
N LEU A 177 5.55 -6.70 8.41
CA LEU A 177 5.72 -5.54 9.29
C LEU A 177 4.70 -5.55 10.42
N SER A 178 5.13 -5.09 11.60
CA SER A 178 4.30 -5.08 12.80
C SER A 178 3.12 -4.13 12.65
N THR A 179 1.95 -4.60 13.08
CA THR A 179 0.74 -3.80 13.30
C THR A 179 0.41 -3.67 14.80
N HIS A 180 1.12 -4.38 15.69
CA HIS A 180 0.98 -4.30 17.14
C HIS A 180 1.62 -3.05 17.73
N GLU A 181 1.28 -2.74 18.99
CA GLU A 181 1.95 -1.69 19.77
C GLU A 181 3.48 -1.88 19.74
N ALA A 182 4.18 -0.78 19.46
CA ALA A 182 5.62 -0.81 19.34
C ALA A 182 6.25 0.50 19.80
N VAL A 183 7.55 0.44 20.05
CA VAL A 183 8.36 1.62 20.33
C VAL A 183 9.23 1.88 19.12
N THR A 184 9.15 3.08 18.57
CA THR A 184 10.00 3.51 17.45
C THR A 184 11.48 3.56 17.86
N PRO A 185 12.42 3.56 16.90
CA PRO A 185 13.84 3.77 17.20
C PRO A 185 14.14 5.06 17.97
N ASP A 186 13.28 6.08 17.84
CA ASP A 186 13.38 7.35 18.58
C ASP A 186 12.60 7.38 19.91
N GLY A 187 12.07 6.23 20.37
CA GLY A 187 11.51 6.06 21.71
C GLY A 187 10.03 6.44 21.88
N ARG A 188 9.28 6.65 20.80
CA ARG A 188 7.84 6.95 20.85
C ARG A 188 7.03 5.66 20.94
N ASN A 189 6.04 5.64 21.81
CA ASN A 189 5.05 4.57 21.84
C ASN A 189 4.03 4.77 20.72
N LEU A 190 3.85 3.73 19.91
CA LEU A 190 2.83 3.65 18.86
C LEU A 190 1.74 2.68 19.27
N LYS A 191 0.53 2.98 18.82
CA LYS A 191 -0.65 2.12 19.04
C LYS A 191 -0.68 0.97 18.03
N ALA A 192 -1.36 -0.11 18.41
CA ALA A 192 -1.73 -1.13 17.45
C ALA A 192 -2.74 -0.59 16.42
N SER A 193 -2.73 -1.18 15.23
CA SER A 193 -3.84 -1.12 14.29
C SER A 193 -4.69 -2.37 14.47
N GLU A 194 -6.01 -2.22 14.62
CA GLU A 194 -6.92 -3.35 14.81
C GLU A 194 -8.01 -3.33 13.71
N GLY A 195 -8.14 -4.43 12.98
CA GLY A 195 -9.12 -4.56 11.91
C GLY A 195 -8.87 -3.73 10.65
N HIS A 196 -9.77 -3.93 9.68
CA HIS A 196 -9.48 -3.71 8.27
C HIS A 196 -9.19 -2.27 7.83
N SER A 197 -9.63 -1.24 8.57
CA SER A 197 -9.51 0.16 8.12
C SER A 197 -8.54 1.01 8.94
N GLN A 198 -7.78 0.40 9.87
CA GLN A 198 -6.96 1.14 10.84
C GLN A 198 -5.47 1.24 10.47
N TYR A 199 -5.05 0.72 9.33
CA TYR A 199 -3.64 0.65 8.92
C TYR A 199 -2.97 2.02 8.71
N THR A 200 -3.76 3.04 8.35
CA THR A 200 -3.30 4.40 8.06
C THR A 200 -3.60 5.37 9.21
N TRP A 201 -4.15 4.89 10.32
CA TRP A 201 -4.54 5.74 11.45
C TRP A 201 -3.33 6.36 12.13
N LYS A 202 -3.53 7.59 12.59
CA LYS A 202 -2.50 8.41 13.22
C LYS A 202 -1.87 7.73 14.44
N ASP A 203 -0.55 7.85 14.54
CA ASP A 203 0.27 7.37 15.67
C ASP A 203 0.14 5.84 15.92
N THR A 204 -0.12 5.08 14.85
CA THR A 204 -0.08 3.60 14.86
C THR A 204 1.24 3.07 14.31
N THR A 205 1.59 1.84 14.69
CA THR A 205 2.78 1.13 14.16
C THR A 205 2.70 0.92 12.66
N SER A 206 1.50 0.61 12.15
CA SER A 206 1.28 0.45 10.71
C SER A 206 1.53 1.76 9.94
N GLN A 207 0.94 2.88 10.38
CA GLN A 207 1.16 4.16 9.71
C GLN A 207 2.65 4.56 9.76
N TYR A 208 3.33 4.33 10.89
CA TYR A 208 4.76 4.57 11.01
C TYR A 208 5.57 3.78 9.98
N ASN A 209 5.33 2.47 9.89
CA ASN A 209 5.99 1.59 8.93
C ASN A 209 5.79 2.05 7.49
N ILE A 210 4.55 2.38 7.11
CA ILE A 210 4.26 2.92 5.77
C ILE A 210 5.00 4.25 5.56
N SER A 211 5.01 5.14 6.56
CA SER A 211 5.67 6.45 6.46
C SER A 211 7.17 6.36 6.22
N VAL A 212 7.86 5.46 6.94
CA VAL A 212 9.31 5.29 6.76
C VAL A 212 9.64 4.65 5.42
N ILE A 213 8.82 3.73 4.92
CA ILE A 213 9.00 3.16 3.57
C ILE A 213 8.79 4.23 2.50
N VAL A 214 7.72 5.02 2.58
CA VAL A 214 7.49 6.12 1.62
C VAL A 214 8.68 7.07 1.60
N GLY A 215 9.25 7.39 2.76
CA GLY A 215 10.45 8.21 2.89
C GLY A 215 11.77 7.52 2.53
N GLY A 216 11.77 6.28 2.03
CA GLY A 216 12.99 5.53 1.67
C GLY A 216 13.87 5.14 2.86
N MET A 217 13.32 5.16 4.08
CA MET A 217 14.00 4.84 5.34
C MET A 217 13.72 3.38 5.76
N ASN A 218 13.94 2.44 4.84
CA ASN A 218 13.50 1.05 5.00
C ASN A 218 14.20 0.32 6.16
N ASP A 219 15.36 0.81 6.61
CA ASP A 219 16.08 0.30 7.77
C ASP A 219 15.41 0.64 9.13
N ARG A 220 14.41 1.53 9.12
CA ARG A 220 13.69 1.97 10.33
C ARG A 220 12.35 1.25 10.54
N VAL A 221 11.95 0.37 9.63
CA VAL A 221 10.70 -0.39 9.77
C VAL A 221 10.73 -1.28 11.03
N ILE A 222 9.55 -1.51 11.59
CA ILE A 222 9.34 -2.41 12.72
C ILE A 222 8.76 -3.70 12.16
N HIS A 223 9.56 -4.75 12.13
CA HIS A 223 9.15 -6.08 11.67
C HIS A 223 8.18 -6.76 12.63
N ALA A 224 7.27 -7.56 12.09
CA ALA A 224 6.47 -8.49 12.88
C ALA A 224 7.39 -9.51 13.60
N ARG A 225 6.96 -9.97 14.78
CA ARG A 225 7.70 -10.95 15.59
C ARG A 225 7.34 -12.38 15.26
#